data_AF-A0ABD3NQI1-F1
#
_entry.id   AF-A0ABD3NQI1-F1
#
_cell.length_a   1.000
_cell.length_b   1.000
_cell.length_c   1.000
_cell.angle_alpha   90.00
_cell.angle_beta   90.00
_cell.angle_gamma   90.00
#
_symmetry.space_group_name_H-M   'P 1'
#
loop_
_entity.id
_entity.type
_entity.pdbx_description
1 polymer ?
#
loop_
_entity_poly.entity_id
_entity_poly.type
_entity_poly.pdbx_seq_one_letter_code
_entity_poly.pdbx_strand_id
1 'polypeptide(L)'
;MRLLRITTTFLTTASSSQLLSTPSLARPASSFLLSRRHRHHTSSWPSSSSLLCLALLGVAHRTDPRGTSSSAAIFAAAAEGNDREVDQQAEFDTDELPGECNATSSTSPSIMADIPPLSELYDAEYPGTAVRRLRSVRERVAILASDGTLDGEWESVRRRLLWAGGLRDLPDVSPGMGYTGHSFNDYNHVDLTTMNDEVSDNLNDGSVKGIAVGNRLGPGVRIASIPDLGPGGSWSTCAIGCASDPPRDVAHVQFRSRIAFKLVWVPNDGYDTFVLVDDDGALLASGRPSGGRLPSRREREMNYRIMKGSKYAVAADGLASGDNSTAMA
;
A
#
# COMPACT_ATOMS: atom_id res chain seq x y z
N MET A 1 -44.09 -63.25 -1.84
CA MET A 1 -42.77 -63.36 -2.52
C MET A 1 -41.76 -62.68 -1.60
N ARG A 2 -41.06 -63.41 -0.71
CA ARG A 2 -39.70 -64.00 -0.87
C ARG A 2 -38.68 -63.09 -1.58
N LEU A 3 -37.73 -62.55 -0.78
CA LEU A 3 -36.26 -62.41 -0.96
C LEU A 3 -35.80 -61.13 -0.22
N LEU A 4 -35.30 -61.18 1.04
CA LEU A 4 -33.93 -61.46 1.51
C LEU A 4 -32.82 -60.56 0.92
N ARG A 5 -32.22 -59.75 1.84
CA ARG A 5 -30.80 -59.34 2.06
C ARG A 5 -29.90 -59.08 0.82
N ILE A 6 -29.03 -58.06 0.85
CA ILE A 6 -27.67 -58.16 1.41
C ILE A 6 -27.10 -56.77 1.74
N THR A 7 -26.56 -56.68 2.95
CA THR A 7 -25.64 -55.66 3.49
C THR A 7 -24.23 -55.95 3.00
N THR A 8 -23.48 -54.95 2.55
CA THR A 8 -22.01 -55.06 2.44
C THR A 8 -21.34 -53.79 2.96
N THR A 9 -20.76 -53.92 4.15
CA THR A 9 -19.86 -52.97 4.79
C THR A 9 -18.43 -53.41 4.46
N PHE A 10 -17.58 -52.51 3.96
CA PHE A 10 -16.14 -52.75 3.90
C PHE A 10 -15.44 -51.80 4.88
N LEU A 11 -15.05 -52.35 6.03
CA LEU A 11 -13.96 -51.84 6.85
C LEU A 11 -12.65 -52.41 6.30
N THR A 12 -11.67 -51.56 6.06
CA THR A 12 -10.26 -51.97 5.94
C THR A 12 -9.47 -51.28 7.05
N THR A 13 -9.12 -52.06 8.07
CA THR A 13 -8.08 -51.75 9.03
C THR A 13 -6.81 -52.46 8.58
N ALA A 14 -5.71 -51.73 8.43
CA ALA A 14 -4.38 -52.31 8.37
C ALA A 14 -3.44 -51.48 9.24
N SER A 15 -2.83 -52.18 10.17
CA SER A 15 -2.01 -51.68 11.27
C SER A 15 -0.54 -51.67 10.88
N SER A 16 0.13 -50.61 11.32
CA SER A 16 1.48 -50.54 11.93
C SER A 16 2.54 -51.59 11.56
N SER A 17 3.65 -51.10 11.03
CA SER A 17 4.98 -51.67 11.31
C SER A 17 5.99 -50.54 11.41
N GLN A 18 6.32 -50.22 12.67
CA GLN A 18 7.44 -49.38 13.05
C GLN A 18 8.75 -50.15 12.83
N LEU A 19 9.74 -49.53 12.21
CA LEU A 19 11.13 -49.94 12.35
C LEU A 19 11.95 -48.75 12.85
N LEU A 20 12.37 -48.89 14.10
CA LEU A 20 13.35 -48.08 14.79
C LEU A 20 14.71 -48.21 14.09
N SER A 21 15.37 -47.09 13.84
CA SER A 21 16.82 -47.05 13.67
C SER A 21 17.37 -45.95 14.58
N THR A 22 18.08 -46.40 15.59
CA THR A 22 18.76 -45.64 16.64
C THR A 22 20.12 -45.10 16.15
N PRO A 23 20.75 -44.17 16.90
CA PRO A 23 21.72 -43.22 16.37
C PRO A 23 23.16 -43.74 16.40
N SER A 24 23.98 -43.25 15.47
CA SER A 24 25.43 -43.46 15.46
C SER A 24 26.14 -42.38 16.27
N LEU A 25 27.14 -42.84 17.02
CA LEU A 25 27.92 -42.17 18.05
C LEU A 25 28.85 -41.06 17.52
N ALA A 26 29.05 -40.08 18.41
CA ALA A 26 30.03 -39.01 18.35
C ALA A 26 31.50 -39.47 18.48
N ARG A 27 32.42 -38.70 17.86
CA ARG A 27 33.67 -38.12 18.44
C ARG A 27 34.70 -37.80 17.32
N PRO A 28 35.77 -37.00 17.57
CA PRO A 28 35.94 -35.92 18.55
C PRO A 28 36.47 -34.61 17.92
N ALA A 29 36.52 -33.58 18.77
CA ALA A 29 37.17 -32.29 18.53
C ALA A 29 38.65 -32.42 18.14
N SER A 30 39.10 -31.51 17.27
CA SER A 30 40.51 -31.14 17.14
C SER A 30 40.60 -29.62 17.11
N SER A 31 41.09 -29.10 18.23
CA SER A 31 41.58 -27.74 18.43
C SER A 31 42.83 -27.51 17.59
N PHE A 32 42.81 -26.52 16.70
CA PHE A 32 44.01 -25.81 16.26
C PHE A 32 43.87 -24.33 16.60
N LEU A 33 44.57 -23.95 17.66
CA LEU A 33 45.08 -22.60 17.88
C LEU A 33 46.10 -22.30 16.77
N LEU A 34 45.98 -21.16 16.09
CA LEU A 34 47.13 -20.31 15.78
C LEU A 34 46.73 -18.96 15.17
N SER A 35 47.23 -17.93 15.85
CA SER A 35 47.82 -16.71 15.30
C SER A 35 46.93 -15.66 14.61
N ARG A 36 46.41 -14.78 15.46
CA ARG A 36 46.69 -13.32 15.44
C ARG A 36 47.64 -12.86 14.31
N ARG A 37 47.12 -12.11 13.35
CA ARG A 37 47.85 -11.03 12.67
C ARG A 37 46.91 -9.87 12.40
N HIS A 38 47.08 -8.81 13.18
CA HIS A 38 46.72 -7.46 12.79
C HIS A 38 47.44 -7.12 11.47
N ARG A 39 46.70 -6.66 10.48
CA ARG A 39 47.19 -5.68 9.51
C ARG A 39 46.20 -4.54 9.43
N HIS A 40 46.62 -3.41 10.00
CA HIS A 40 46.16 -2.11 9.59
C HIS A 40 46.57 -1.92 8.13
N HIS A 41 45.60 -1.78 7.24
CA HIS A 41 45.81 -1.07 6.00
C HIS A 41 44.93 0.17 6.02
N THR A 42 45.59 1.27 6.35
CA THR A 42 45.21 2.63 5.98
C THR A 42 45.21 2.73 4.46
N SER A 43 44.07 3.09 3.86
CA SER A 43 44.07 3.75 2.56
C SER A 43 42.96 4.79 2.56
N SER A 44 43.42 6.00 2.77
CA SER A 44 42.76 7.27 2.61
C SER A 44 42.50 7.58 1.12
N TRP A 45 41.52 8.49 0.88
CA TRP A 45 41.25 9.31 -0.33
C TRP A 45 40.05 8.90 -1.19
N PRO A 46 39.40 9.84 -1.89
CA PRO A 46 38.86 11.09 -1.36
C PRO A 46 37.41 11.32 -1.84
N SER A 47 36.71 12.18 -1.10
CA SER A 47 35.59 12.98 -1.60
C SER A 47 35.97 13.75 -2.87
N SER A 48 35.11 13.78 -3.89
CA SER A 48 34.74 15.01 -4.62
C SER A 48 33.86 14.74 -5.86
N SER A 49 32.87 15.61 -6.02
CA SER A 49 32.38 16.19 -7.28
C SER A 49 31.37 15.44 -8.15
N SER A 50 30.12 15.85 -7.96
CA SER A 50 29.26 16.46 -9.00
C SER A 50 29.90 16.69 -10.37
N LEU A 51 29.34 16.04 -11.39
CA LEU A 51 29.31 16.47 -12.81
C LEU A 51 27.97 15.97 -13.35
N LEU A 52 26.93 16.80 -13.46
CA LEU A 52 26.64 17.66 -14.61
C LEU A 52 26.93 16.97 -15.95
N CYS A 53 25.90 16.35 -16.55
CA CYS A 53 25.90 15.99 -17.96
C CYS A 53 24.71 16.71 -18.62
N LEU A 54 25.02 17.85 -19.24
CA LEU A 54 24.15 18.58 -20.15
C LEU A 54 24.79 18.52 -21.54
N ALA A 55 24.05 17.94 -22.48
CA ALA A 55 23.97 18.13 -23.93
C ALA A 55 25.23 18.35 -24.80
N LEU A 56 25.27 17.60 -25.93
CA LEU A 56 25.45 18.08 -27.32
C LEU A 56 25.38 16.83 -28.23
N LEU A 57 24.25 16.54 -28.89
CA LEU A 57 23.90 16.96 -30.26
C LEU A 57 25.02 16.80 -31.30
N GLY A 58 24.91 15.73 -32.09
CA GLY A 58 25.53 15.57 -33.41
C GLY A 58 24.47 15.00 -34.37
N VAL A 59 23.78 15.88 -35.07
CA VAL A 59 22.82 15.58 -36.13
C VAL A 59 23.59 15.37 -37.44
N ALA A 60 23.39 14.23 -38.10
CA ALA A 60 23.59 14.10 -39.54
C ALA A 60 22.23 13.87 -40.19
N HIS A 61 21.84 14.85 -41.01
CA HIS A 61 20.61 14.92 -41.80
C HIS A 61 20.46 13.74 -42.76
N ARG A 62 19.27 13.12 -42.78
CA ARG A 62 18.66 12.68 -44.03
C ARG A 62 17.16 12.96 -44.00
N THR A 63 16.75 13.70 -45.00
CA THR A 63 15.44 14.25 -45.29
C THR A 63 14.47 13.16 -45.76
N ASP A 64 13.25 13.14 -45.22
CA ASP A 64 12.06 13.27 -46.07
C ASP A 64 10.80 13.65 -45.26
N PRO A 65 9.82 14.35 -45.89
CA PRO A 65 8.77 15.09 -45.21
C PRO A 65 7.45 14.30 -45.18
N ARG A 66 6.66 14.50 -44.12
CA ARG A 66 5.19 14.70 -44.11
C ARG A 66 4.65 14.36 -42.73
N GLY A 67 3.85 15.27 -42.17
CA GLY A 67 2.90 14.93 -41.10
C GLY A 67 3.12 15.64 -39.76
N THR A 68 2.97 16.96 -39.77
CA THR A 68 2.36 17.77 -38.68
C THR A 68 2.51 17.27 -37.24
N SER A 69 3.63 17.66 -36.63
CA SER A 69 3.75 17.90 -35.19
C SER A 69 3.15 19.27 -34.84
N SER A 70 2.31 19.33 -33.81
CA SER A 70 2.11 20.55 -33.04
C SER A 70 2.47 20.25 -31.59
N SER A 71 3.69 20.63 -31.23
CA SER A 71 4.10 20.86 -29.85
C SER A 71 3.73 22.31 -29.53
N ALA A 72 3.02 22.54 -28.43
CA ALA A 72 2.89 23.87 -27.85
C ALA A 72 3.08 23.76 -26.34
N ALA A 73 4.21 24.27 -25.87
CA ALA A 73 4.29 24.93 -24.58
C ALA A 73 3.51 26.26 -24.64
N ILE A 74 3.55 27.01 -23.53
CA ILE A 74 3.16 28.43 -23.38
C ILE A 74 1.64 28.61 -23.05
N PHE A 75 1.10 29.46 -22.15
CA PHE A 75 1.47 30.73 -21.49
C PHE A 75 0.78 30.85 -20.10
N ALA A 76 1.37 31.67 -19.23
CA ALA A 76 0.71 32.35 -18.12
C ALA A 76 -0.10 33.57 -18.61
N ALA A 77 -1.27 33.83 -18.00
CA ALA A 77 -2.06 35.08 -17.99
C ALA A 77 -3.46 34.72 -17.44
N ALA A 78 -4.23 35.52 -16.71
CA ALA A 78 -4.07 36.83 -16.11
C ALA A 78 -5.05 36.89 -14.93
N ALA A 79 -4.68 37.63 -13.89
CA ALA A 79 -5.62 38.13 -12.91
C ALA A 79 -6.39 39.29 -13.56
N GLU A 80 -7.71 39.17 -13.67
CA GLU A 80 -8.60 40.30 -13.89
C GLU A 80 -9.64 40.28 -12.78
N GLY A 81 -9.60 41.35 -11.98
CA GLY A 81 -10.59 41.63 -10.96
C GLY A 81 -11.94 41.89 -11.59
N ASN A 82 -12.99 41.50 -10.88
CA ASN A 82 -14.32 42.00 -11.15
C ASN A 82 -14.89 42.45 -9.81
N ASP A 83 -14.65 43.72 -9.52
CA ASP A 83 -15.41 44.49 -8.54
C ASP A 83 -16.86 44.57 -9.02
N ARG A 84 -17.77 43.96 -8.27
CA ARG A 84 -19.18 44.34 -8.30
C ARG A 84 -19.67 44.49 -6.87
N GLU A 85 -19.64 45.74 -6.42
CA GLU A 85 -20.60 46.30 -5.48
C GLU A 85 -22.02 45.92 -5.89
N VAL A 86 -22.75 45.27 -4.99
CA VAL A 86 -24.21 45.35 -4.95
C VAL A 86 -24.57 45.71 -3.52
N ASP A 87 -24.76 47.01 -3.32
CA ASP A 87 -25.54 47.56 -2.23
C ASP A 87 -26.96 47.02 -2.31
N GLN A 88 -27.40 46.37 -1.24
CA GLN A 88 -28.82 46.28 -0.88
C GLN A 88 -28.92 46.32 0.65
N GLN A 89 -29.02 47.55 1.15
CA GLN A 89 -29.66 47.86 2.42
C GLN A 89 -31.17 47.70 2.25
N ALA A 90 -31.82 46.95 3.15
CA ALA A 90 -32.92 47.47 3.96
C ALA A 90 -33.53 46.38 4.86
N GLU A 91 -33.48 46.67 6.16
CA GLU A 91 -34.57 46.49 7.13
C GLU A 91 -35.10 45.06 7.39
N PHE A 92 -34.63 44.49 8.50
CA PHE A 92 -35.40 43.47 9.21
C PHE A 92 -35.55 43.88 10.68
N ASP A 93 -36.81 43.99 11.08
CA ASP A 93 -37.31 44.48 12.35
C ASP A 93 -36.70 43.78 13.56
N THR A 94 -36.30 44.61 14.52
CA THR A 94 -36.11 44.27 15.92
C THR A 94 -37.46 44.27 16.63
N ASP A 95 -37.86 43.14 17.20
CA ASP A 95 -38.47 43.03 18.54
C ASP A 95 -39.10 41.65 18.72
N GLU A 96 -38.50 40.79 19.55
CA GLU A 96 -39.25 39.88 20.44
C GLU A 96 -38.32 39.18 21.46
N LEU A 97 -38.31 39.76 22.66
CA LEU A 97 -38.33 39.16 24.01
C LEU A 97 -37.45 37.92 24.36
N PRO A 98 -36.63 38.00 25.43
CA PRO A 98 -35.94 36.84 25.99
C PRO A 98 -36.90 35.97 26.81
N GLY A 99 -37.36 34.87 26.22
CA GLY A 99 -38.02 33.77 26.92
C GLY A 99 -36.99 32.92 27.69
N GLU A 100 -37.13 32.88 29.01
CA GLU A 100 -36.36 32.06 29.94
C GLU A 100 -36.46 30.55 29.58
N CYS A 101 -35.42 29.99 28.97
CA CYS A 101 -35.30 28.55 28.79
C CYS A 101 -34.70 27.92 30.05
N ASN A 102 -35.58 27.59 31.01
CA ASN A 102 -35.26 26.76 32.16
C ASN A 102 -35.06 25.30 31.69
N ALA A 103 -33.88 25.00 31.12
CA ALA A 103 -33.50 23.66 30.70
C ALA A 103 -33.14 22.83 31.93
N THR A 104 -34.16 22.21 32.53
CA THR A 104 -33.99 21.15 33.52
C THR A 104 -33.22 20.01 32.85
N SER A 105 -31.94 19.88 33.18
CA SER A 105 -31.00 18.88 32.68
C SER A 105 -31.35 17.48 33.19
N SER A 106 -32.43 16.89 32.68
CA SER A 106 -32.65 15.45 32.75
C SER A 106 -32.06 14.79 31.51
N THR A 107 -30.74 14.85 31.38
CA THR A 107 -30.02 14.10 30.34
C THR A 107 -30.04 12.63 30.75
N SER A 108 -30.97 11.88 30.17
CA SER A 108 -31.03 10.43 30.28
C SER A 108 -29.64 9.83 29.97
N PRO A 109 -29.10 8.91 30.80
CA PRO A 109 -27.77 8.32 30.61
C PRO A 109 -27.58 7.51 29.31
N SER A 110 -28.62 7.40 28.49
CA SER A 110 -28.66 6.51 27.33
C SER A 110 -28.08 7.11 26.04
N ILE A 111 -27.79 8.42 25.96
CA ILE A 111 -27.29 9.05 24.70
C ILE A 111 -25.75 9.06 24.63
N MET A 112 -25.05 8.90 25.75
CA MET A 112 -23.57 8.87 25.79
C MET A 112 -22.97 7.48 25.46
N ALA A 113 -23.80 6.45 25.29
CA ALA A 113 -23.33 5.07 25.07
C ALA A 113 -22.94 4.76 23.60
N ASP A 114 -23.26 5.65 22.65
CA ASP A 114 -23.05 5.42 21.21
C ASP A 114 -21.91 6.23 20.59
N ILE A 115 -21.08 6.92 21.40
CA ILE A 115 -19.90 7.61 20.87
C ILE A 115 -18.76 6.58 20.77
N PRO A 116 -18.31 6.21 19.56
CA PRO A 116 -17.20 5.29 19.42
C PRO A 116 -15.92 5.87 20.07
N PRO A 117 -15.04 5.01 20.63
CA PRO A 117 -13.80 5.47 21.23
C PRO A 117 -13.00 6.37 20.27
N LEU A 118 -12.29 7.37 20.81
CA LEU A 118 -11.51 8.30 19.98
C LEU A 118 -10.48 7.59 19.08
N SER A 119 -9.91 6.48 19.56
CA SER A 119 -9.01 5.63 18.78
C SER A 119 -9.66 4.94 17.56
N GLU A 120 -10.99 4.95 17.47
CA GLU A 120 -11.72 4.49 16.28
C GLU A 120 -11.93 5.56 15.23
N LEU A 121 -11.72 6.81 15.63
CA LEU A 121 -11.90 7.98 14.79
C LEU A 121 -10.55 8.59 14.40
N TYR A 122 -9.54 8.42 15.25
CA TYR A 122 -8.31 9.18 15.21
C TYR A 122 -7.09 8.33 15.57
N ASP A 123 -6.04 8.46 14.78
CA ASP A 123 -4.72 7.91 15.06
C ASP A 123 -3.77 9.04 15.47
N ALA A 124 -3.25 8.96 16.70
CA ALA A 124 -2.39 10.02 17.24
C ALA A 124 -1.00 10.07 16.60
N GLU A 125 -0.49 8.94 16.13
CA GLU A 125 0.81 8.85 15.48
C GLU A 125 0.71 9.30 14.02
N TYR A 126 -0.36 8.88 13.35
CA TYR A 126 -0.66 9.17 11.94
C TYR A 126 -2.01 9.90 11.80
N PRO A 127 -2.08 11.20 12.16
CA PRO A 127 -3.33 11.96 12.21
C PRO A 127 -4.01 12.14 10.85
N GLY A 128 -3.30 11.87 9.75
CA GLY A 128 -3.89 11.88 8.41
C GLY A 128 -4.65 10.60 8.07
N THR A 129 -4.64 9.58 8.92
CA THR A 129 -5.33 8.31 8.66
C THR A 129 -6.84 8.42 8.79
N ALA A 130 -7.55 7.99 7.74
CA ALA A 130 -8.97 7.70 7.79
C ALA A 130 -9.22 6.35 8.49
N VAL A 131 -9.20 6.33 9.82
CA VAL A 131 -9.20 5.11 10.65
C VAL A 131 -10.37 4.18 10.33
N ARG A 132 -11.59 4.72 10.18
CA ARG A 132 -12.77 3.93 9.79
C ARG A 132 -12.56 3.25 8.45
N ARG A 133 -12.03 3.97 7.46
CA ARG A 133 -11.74 3.40 6.14
C ARG A 133 -10.66 2.33 6.20
N LEU A 134 -9.58 2.58 6.94
CA LEU A 134 -8.52 1.60 7.14
C LEU A 134 -9.06 0.26 7.64
N ARG A 135 -9.96 0.28 8.63
CA ARG A 135 -10.60 -0.92 9.18
C ARG A 135 -11.44 -1.64 8.14
N SER A 136 -12.31 -0.93 7.42
CA SER A 136 -13.14 -1.55 6.39
C SER A 136 -12.33 -2.11 5.23
N VAL A 137 -11.18 -1.51 4.90
CA VAL A 137 -10.21 -2.10 3.97
C VAL A 137 -9.65 -3.41 4.52
N ARG A 138 -9.20 -3.44 5.78
CA ARG A 138 -8.66 -4.66 6.41
C ARG A 138 -9.70 -5.78 6.48
N GLU A 139 -10.96 -5.46 6.74
CA GLU A 139 -12.08 -6.41 6.66
C GLU A 139 -12.21 -7.01 5.25
N ARG A 140 -12.13 -6.18 4.19
CA ARG A 140 -12.14 -6.68 2.81
C ARG A 140 -10.91 -7.52 2.48
N VAL A 141 -9.72 -7.18 2.99
CA VAL A 141 -8.51 -8.00 2.82
C VAL A 141 -8.66 -9.37 3.47
N ALA A 142 -9.30 -9.47 4.65
CA ALA A 142 -9.59 -10.75 5.28
C ALA A 142 -10.52 -11.64 4.42
N ILE A 143 -11.47 -11.03 3.69
CA ILE A 143 -12.27 -11.75 2.67
C ILE A 143 -11.35 -12.27 1.55
N LEU A 144 -10.47 -11.42 1.00
CA LEU A 144 -9.52 -11.83 -0.04
C LEU A 144 -8.61 -12.99 0.39
N ALA A 145 -8.19 -13.00 1.66
CA ALA A 145 -7.31 -14.03 2.20
C ALA A 145 -7.95 -15.44 2.20
N SER A 146 -9.28 -15.54 2.18
CA SER A 146 -10.02 -16.79 2.37
C SER A 146 -10.84 -17.23 1.17
N ASP A 147 -11.11 -16.35 0.21
CA ASP A 147 -12.01 -16.63 -0.92
C ASP A 147 -11.31 -17.21 -2.16
N GLY A 148 -9.98 -17.39 -2.11
CA GLY A 148 -9.17 -17.93 -3.19
C GLY A 148 -8.98 -16.99 -4.39
N THR A 149 -9.46 -15.74 -4.31
CA THR A 149 -9.40 -14.82 -5.46
C THR A 149 -8.01 -14.28 -5.73
N LEU A 150 -7.05 -14.43 -4.81
CA LEU A 150 -5.67 -13.96 -4.95
C LEU A 150 -4.77 -14.88 -5.80
N ASP A 151 -5.23 -16.09 -6.12
CA ASP A 151 -4.48 -17.09 -6.91
C ASP A 151 -4.89 -17.13 -8.40
N GLY A 152 -5.82 -16.25 -8.80
CA GLY A 152 -6.33 -16.16 -10.17
C GLY A 152 -5.44 -15.36 -11.13
N GLU A 153 -6.03 -15.04 -12.29
CA GLU A 153 -5.43 -14.17 -13.31
C GLU A 153 -5.08 -12.79 -12.75
N TRP A 154 -3.85 -12.32 -13.00
CA TRP A 154 -3.32 -11.11 -12.35
C TRP A 154 -4.23 -9.88 -12.46
N GLU A 155 -4.80 -9.59 -13.62
CA GLU A 155 -5.69 -8.43 -13.78
C GLU A 155 -6.98 -8.54 -12.93
N SER A 156 -7.46 -9.77 -12.73
CA SER A 156 -8.59 -10.02 -11.83
C SER A 156 -8.16 -9.88 -10.37
N VAL A 157 -6.98 -10.37 -10.00
CA VAL A 157 -6.39 -10.17 -8.66
C VAL A 157 -6.22 -8.69 -8.37
N ARG A 158 -5.63 -7.91 -9.29
CA ARG A 158 -5.46 -6.46 -9.15
C ARG A 158 -6.80 -5.75 -8.94
N ARG A 159 -7.84 -6.09 -9.71
CA ARG A 159 -9.20 -5.55 -9.49
C ARG A 159 -9.75 -5.89 -8.10
N ARG A 160 -9.48 -7.09 -7.59
CA ARG A 160 -9.85 -7.48 -6.21
C ARG A 160 -9.09 -6.64 -5.17
N LEU A 161 -7.80 -6.37 -5.39
CA LEU A 161 -7.00 -5.49 -4.52
C LEU A 161 -7.54 -4.05 -4.52
N LEU A 162 -7.88 -3.50 -5.69
CA LEU A 162 -8.51 -2.18 -5.80
C LEU A 162 -9.86 -2.13 -5.08
N TRP A 163 -10.72 -3.14 -5.27
CA TRP A 163 -11.98 -3.25 -4.57
C TRP A 163 -11.79 -3.29 -3.04
N ALA A 164 -10.86 -4.11 -2.55
CA ALA A 164 -10.56 -4.17 -1.12
C ALA A 164 -10.10 -2.81 -0.59
N GLY A 165 -9.31 -2.10 -1.38
CA GLY A 165 -8.84 -0.76 -1.05
C GLY A 165 -9.83 0.38 -1.20
N GLY A 166 -11.02 0.13 -1.75
CA GLY A 166 -11.99 1.19 -2.03
C GLY A 166 -11.57 2.09 -3.19
N LEU A 167 -10.88 1.52 -4.17
CA LEU A 167 -10.49 2.21 -5.41
C LEU A 167 -11.30 1.70 -6.60
N ARG A 168 -11.67 2.61 -7.50
CA ARG A 168 -12.22 2.31 -8.82
C ARG A 168 -11.11 1.77 -9.72
N ASP A 169 -11.48 0.87 -10.63
CA ASP A 169 -10.60 0.43 -11.71
C ASP A 169 -10.71 1.42 -12.88
N LEU A 170 -9.71 2.30 -13.01
CA LEU A 170 -9.62 3.36 -14.01
C LEU A 170 -8.29 3.21 -14.77
N PRO A 171 -8.12 2.14 -15.58
CA PRO A 171 -6.85 1.82 -16.24
C PRO A 171 -6.56 2.67 -17.49
N ASP A 172 -7.54 3.41 -18.00
CA ASP A 172 -7.44 4.12 -19.29
C ASP A 172 -7.70 5.62 -19.20
N VAL A 173 -7.67 6.19 -17.98
CA VAL A 173 -7.84 7.64 -17.77
C VAL A 173 -6.49 8.35 -17.74
N SER A 174 -6.49 9.62 -18.15
CA SER A 174 -5.28 10.46 -18.13
C SER A 174 -4.72 10.62 -16.69
N PRO A 175 -3.39 10.78 -16.55
CA PRO A 175 -2.78 11.15 -15.27
C PRO A 175 -3.47 12.37 -14.64
N GLY A 176 -3.68 12.32 -13.32
CA GLY A 176 -4.43 13.35 -12.58
C GLY A 176 -5.96 13.16 -12.56
N MET A 177 -6.51 12.29 -13.43
CA MET A 177 -7.95 11.97 -13.47
C MET A 177 -8.29 10.68 -12.72
N GLY A 178 -7.54 10.35 -11.66
CA GLY A 178 -7.73 9.13 -10.89
C GLY A 178 -7.23 7.85 -11.57
N TYR A 179 -6.19 7.94 -12.41
CA TYR A 179 -5.57 6.78 -13.08
C TYR A 179 -5.08 5.75 -12.07
N THR A 180 -5.72 4.57 -12.01
CA THR A 180 -5.34 3.44 -11.13
C THR A 180 -4.71 2.27 -11.88
N GLY A 181 -4.40 2.44 -13.18
CA GLY A 181 -3.77 1.38 -13.98
C GLY A 181 -2.36 1.01 -13.52
N HIS A 182 -1.66 1.91 -12.82
CA HIS A 182 -0.33 1.66 -12.25
C HIS A 182 -0.38 1.04 -10.84
N SER A 183 -1.51 1.15 -10.14
CA SER A 183 -1.69 0.61 -8.79
C SER A 183 -1.39 -0.89 -8.77
N PHE A 184 -0.41 -1.29 -7.96
CA PHE A 184 0.10 -2.66 -7.82
C PHE A 184 0.75 -3.26 -9.07
N ASN A 185 0.81 -2.53 -10.18
CA ASN A 185 1.35 -2.99 -11.46
C ASN A 185 2.82 -2.62 -11.70
N ASP A 186 3.40 -1.81 -10.82
CA ASP A 186 4.82 -1.46 -10.82
C ASP A 186 5.43 -1.71 -9.43
N TYR A 187 6.75 -1.51 -9.33
CA TYR A 187 7.49 -1.81 -8.12
C TYR A 187 7.17 -0.91 -6.92
N ASN A 188 6.59 0.27 -7.16
CA ASN A 188 6.61 1.39 -6.23
C ASN A 188 5.21 1.79 -5.73
N HIS A 189 4.17 1.72 -6.56
CA HIS A 189 2.80 2.10 -6.20
C HIS A 189 2.04 0.93 -5.59
N VAL A 190 2.52 0.50 -4.43
CA VAL A 190 2.10 -0.75 -3.78
C VAL A 190 1.55 -0.55 -2.37
N ASP A 191 1.54 0.70 -1.89
CA ASP A 191 1.03 1.06 -0.58
C ASP A 191 -0.40 1.52 -0.72
N LEU A 192 -1.35 0.74 -0.24
CA LEU A 192 -2.70 1.22 -0.14
C LEU A 192 -2.86 2.08 1.12
N THR A 193 -2.86 3.38 0.92
CA THR A 193 -3.03 4.38 1.99
C THR A 193 -4.49 4.81 2.07
N THR A 194 -5.01 4.97 3.29
CA THR A 194 -6.34 5.54 3.54
C THR A 194 -6.19 6.84 4.28
N MET A 195 -6.66 7.95 3.74
CA MET A 195 -6.35 9.27 4.26
C MET A 195 -7.61 10.12 4.47
N ASN A 196 -7.58 11.00 5.45
CA ASN A 196 -8.66 11.95 5.70
C ASN A 196 -8.77 12.96 4.55
N ASP A 197 -9.94 13.57 4.39
CA ASP A 197 -10.18 14.53 3.31
C ASP A 197 -9.26 15.75 3.44
N GLU A 198 -8.98 16.20 4.68
CA GLU A 198 -8.16 17.39 4.94
C GLU A 198 -6.70 17.22 4.49
N VAL A 199 -6.19 15.99 4.48
CA VAL A 199 -4.80 15.71 4.08
C VAL A 199 -4.69 15.20 2.65
N SER A 200 -5.80 14.86 2.00
CA SER A 200 -5.80 14.28 0.64
C SER A 200 -5.24 15.26 -0.40
N ASP A 201 -5.37 16.58 -0.18
CA ASP A 201 -4.82 17.63 -1.02
C ASP A 201 -3.38 18.05 -0.62
N ASN A 202 -2.75 17.40 0.37
CA ASN A 202 -1.36 17.69 0.75
C ASN A 202 -0.42 17.50 -0.44
N LEU A 203 0.56 18.39 -0.55
CA LEU A 203 1.59 18.35 -1.58
C LEU A 203 2.91 17.88 -0.99
N ASN A 204 3.68 17.12 -1.75
CA ASN A 204 5.06 16.84 -1.39
C ASN A 204 5.88 18.15 -1.43
N ASP A 205 6.48 18.53 -0.31
CA ASP A 205 7.35 19.70 -0.16
C ASP A 205 8.84 19.40 -0.43
N GLY A 206 9.15 18.15 -0.83
CA GLY A 206 10.51 17.65 -1.03
C GLY A 206 11.05 16.84 0.15
N SER A 207 10.24 16.64 1.19
CA SER A 207 10.50 15.71 2.30
C SER A 207 10.54 14.25 1.85
N VAL A 208 9.73 13.88 0.85
CA VAL A 208 9.79 12.56 0.20
C VAL A 208 10.77 12.59 -0.96
N LYS A 209 11.90 11.90 -0.81
CA LYS A 209 12.95 11.85 -1.84
C LYS A 209 12.51 10.97 -3.01
N GLY A 210 12.78 11.44 -4.23
CA GLY A 210 12.41 10.74 -5.46
C GLY A 210 10.99 11.03 -5.96
N ILE A 211 10.20 11.82 -5.22
CA ILE A 211 8.86 12.27 -5.62
C ILE A 211 8.90 13.75 -6.00
N ALA A 212 8.15 14.11 -7.04
CA ALA A 212 8.07 15.49 -7.50
C ALA A 212 7.55 16.42 -6.40
N VAL A 213 8.20 17.59 -6.24
CA VAL A 213 7.71 18.66 -5.36
C VAL A 213 6.42 19.22 -5.97
N GLY A 214 5.40 19.45 -5.13
CA GLY A 214 4.11 19.96 -5.57
C GLY A 214 3.17 18.91 -6.16
N ASN A 215 3.45 17.61 -5.98
CA ASN A 215 2.62 16.53 -6.51
C ASN A 215 1.17 16.61 -5.97
N ARG A 216 0.19 16.84 -6.86
CA ARG A 216 -1.23 17.05 -6.53
C ARG A 216 -2.02 15.75 -6.69
N LEU A 217 -2.11 14.97 -5.62
CA LEU A 217 -2.83 13.69 -5.65
C LEU A 217 -4.33 13.83 -5.36
N GLY A 218 -4.74 14.83 -4.56
CA GLY A 218 -6.11 14.95 -4.05
C GLY A 218 -7.25 14.84 -5.07
N PRO A 219 -7.20 15.50 -6.26
CA PRO A 219 -8.21 15.29 -7.30
C PRO A 219 -8.30 13.83 -7.76
N GLY A 220 -7.16 13.16 -7.95
CA GLY A 220 -7.10 11.75 -8.33
C GLY A 220 -7.65 10.82 -7.24
N VAL A 221 -7.31 11.11 -5.97
CA VAL A 221 -7.83 10.38 -4.80
C VAL A 221 -9.35 10.45 -4.75
N ARG A 222 -9.94 11.65 -4.89
CA ARG A 222 -11.39 11.84 -4.87
C ARG A 222 -12.11 11.15 -6.02
N ILE A 223 -11.55 11.19 -7.23
CA ILE A 223 -12.14 10.53 -8.40
C ILE A 223 -12.10 9.01 -8.28
N ALA A 224 -10.97 8.46 -7.83
CA ALA A 224 -10.77 7.02 -7.76
C ALA A 224 -11.37 6.37 -6.52
N SER A 225 -11.62 7.12 -5.43
CA SER A 225 -12.17 6.54 -4.21
C SER A 225 -13.64 6.13 -4.36
N ILE A 226 -14.00 5.00 -3.73
CA ILE A 226 -15.36 4.51 -3.59
C ILE A 226 -15.88 4.90 -2.19
N PRO A 227 -17.10 5.45 -2.07
CA PRO A 227 -17.61 5.96 -0.80
C PRO A 227 -17.96 4.87 0.23
N ASP A 228 -18.14 3.62 -0.21
CA ASP A 228 -18.63 2.50 0.61
C ASP A 228 -17.76 2.15 1.83
N LEU A 229 -16.50 2.60 1.86
CA LEU A 229 -15.56 2.31 2.94
C LEU A 229 -15.48 3.41 4.01
N GLY A 230 -16.41 4.36 4.04
CA GLY A 230 -16.46 5.44 5.05
C GLY A 230 -15.92 6.78 4.53
N PRO A 231 -15.64 7.76 5.41
CA PRO A 231 -15.20 9.12 5.05
C PRO A 231 -13.71 9.22 4.73
N GLY A 232 -13.28 10.16 3.88
CA GLY A 232 -11.88 10.33 3.40
C GLY A 232 -11.64 9.82 1.97
N GLY A 233 -10.40 9.45 1.64
CA GLY A 233 -10.03 8.76 0.39
C GLY A 233 -9.06 7.59 0.55
N SER A 234 -8.86 6.85 -0.54
CA SER A 234 -7.85 5.79 -0.70
C SER A 234 -6.94 6.10 -1.89
N TRP A 235 -5.69 5.64 -1.83
CA TRP A 235 -4.75 5.74 -2.96
C TRP A 235 -3.62 4.70 -2.86
N SER A 236 -3.11 4.25 -4.02
CA SER A 236 -1.87 3.48 -4.10
C SER A 236 -0.66 4.42 -4.13
N THR A 237 -0.06 4.68 -2.98
CA THR A 237 1.07 5.61 -2.83
C THR A 237 2.41 4.92 -3.11
N CYS A 238 3.45 5.75 -3.33
CA CYS A 238 4.81 5.28 -3.58
C CYS A 238 5.46 4.77 -2.29
N ALA A 239 6.07 3.58 -2.35
CA ALA A 239 6.76 2.90 -1.25
C ALA A 239 8.27 3.23 -1.13
N ILE A 240 8.84 4.05 -2.02
CA ILE A 240 10.24 4.49 -1.92
C ILE A 240 10.49 5.13 -0.54
N GLY A 241 11.47 4.62 0.19
CA GLY A 241 11.80 5.08 1.55
C GLY A 241 11.17 4.25 2.66
N CYS A 242 10.33 3.26 2.34
CA CYS A 242 9.67 2.41 3.34
C CYS A 242 10.61 1.53 4.16
N ALA A 243 11.83 1.26 3.68
CA ALA A 243 12.82 0.49 4.44
C ALA A 243 13.56 1.27 5.54
N SER A 244 13.28 2.57 5.69
CA SER A 244 13.80 3.37 6.81
C SER A 244 12.97 3.12 8.07
N ASP A 245 13.55 3.44 9.23
CA ASP A 245 12.83 3.44 10.52
C ASP A 245 12.97 4.84 11.19
N PRO A 246 11.89 5.63 11.30
CA PRO A 246 10.54 5.35 10.78
C PRO A 246 10.50 5.38 9.23
N PRO A 247 9.47 4.76 8.59
CA PRO A 247 9.30 4.80 7.14
C PRO A 247 9.23 6.23 6.60
N ARG A 248 9.83 6.44 5.43
CA ARG A 248 9.90 7.76 4.76
C ARG A 248 9.24 7.81 3.39
N ASP A 249 8.27 6.92 3.19
CA ASP A 249 7.47 6.85 1.98
C ASP A 249 6.35 7.92 1.94
N VAL A 250 5.60 7.95 0.84
CA VAL A 250 4.57 8.97 0.61
C VAL A 250 3.45 8.88 1.65
N ALA A 251 3.04 7.68 2.05
CA ALA A 251 1.97 7.47 3.03
C ALA A 251 2.31 8.14 4.36
N HIS A 252 3.49 7.82 4.88
CA HIS A 252 3.92 8.24 6.22
C HIS A 252 4.32 9.72 6.27
N VAL A 253 4.94 10.25 5.21
CA VAL A 253 5.50 11.61 5.23
C VAL A 253 4.51 12.64 4.68
N GLN A 254 4.00 12.45 3.46
CA GLN A 254 3.15 13.45 2.81
C GLN A 254 1.74 13.45 3.41
N PHE A 255 1.17 12.27 3.62
CA PHE A 255 -0.19 12.13 4.14
C PHE A 255 -0.25 11.96 5.65
N ARG A 256 0.87 11.67 6.31
CA ARG A 256 0.90 11.28 7.72
C ARG A 256 -0.15 10.23 8.03
N SER A 257 -0.22 9.21 7.18
CA SER A 257 -1.22 8.17 7.23
C SER A 257 -0.59 6.79 7.22
N ARG A 258 -1.16 5.87 8.01
CA ARG A 258 -0.89 4.44 7.95
C ARG A 258 -1.26 3.83 6.60
N ILE A 259 -0.58 2.74 6.31
CA ILE A 259 -0.87 1.85 5.20
C ILE A 259 -1.92 0.83 5.64
N ALA A 260 -3.02 0.73 4.89
CA ALA A 260 -4.05 -0.28 5.15
C ALA A 260 -3.57 -1.68 4.74
N PHE A 261 -2.90 -1.78 3.59
CA PHE A 261 -2.03 -2.91 3.23
C PHE A 261 -0.96 -2.49 2.22
N LYS A 262 0.16 -3.20 2.21
CA LYS A 262 1.29 -3.06 1.28
C LYS A 262 1.50 -4.39 0.54
N LEU A 263 1.61 -4.34 -0.78
CA LEU A 263 1.93 -5.52 -1.59
C LEU A 263 3.45 -5.72 -1.68
N VAL A 264 3.91 -6.91 -1.28
CA VAL A 264 5.33 -7.31 -1.32
C VAL A 264 5.46 -8.61 -2.12
N TRP A 265 6.24 -8.60 -3.19
CA TRP A 265 6.56 -9.81 -3.92
C TRP A 265 7.56 -10.67 -3.15
N VAL A 266 7.28 -11.98 -3.08
CA VAL A 266 8.10 -12.97 -2.39
C VAL A 266 9.35 -13.28 -3.22
N PRO A 267 10.56 -13.25 -2.63
CA PRO A 267 11.81 -13.47 -3.35
C PRO A 267 12.10 -14.96 -3.62
N ASN A 268 11.11 -15.69 -4.12
CA ASN A 268 11.28 -17.06 -4.62
C ASN A 268 11.86 -17.04 -6.05
N ASP A 269 12.18 -18.21 -6.62
CA ASP A 269 12.82 -18.30 -7.95
C ASP A 269 12.06 -17.57 -9.06
N GLY A 270 10.72 -17.51 -8.96
CA GLY A 270 9.83 -16.94 -9.96
C GLY A 270 9.38 -15.50 -9.69
N TYR A 271 9.53 -15.01 -8.46
CA TYR A 271 8.81 -13.84 -7.93
C TYR A 271 7.31 -13.90 -8.25
N ASP A 272 6.72 -15.09 -8.15
CA ASP A 272 5.34 -15.39 -8.60
C ASP A 272 4.31 -15.42 -7.48
N THR A 273 4.75 -15.17 -6.25
CA THR A 273 3.92 -15.11 -5.04
C THR A 273 4.07 -13.73 -4.42
N PHE A 274 3.00 -13.17 -3.86
CA PHE A 274 3.04 -11.93 -3.10
C PHE A 274 2.38 -12.11 -1.73
N VAL A 275 2.73 -11.21 -0.81
CA VAL A 275 2.05 -11.02 0.46
C VAL A 275 1.45 -9.63 0.52
N LEU A 276 0.33 -9.50 1.21
CA LEU A 276 -0.19 -8.24 1.71
C LEU A 276 0.20 -8.15 3.17
N VAL A 277 0.91 -7.09 3.54
CA VAL A 277 1.28 -6.81 4.93
C VAL A 277 0.64 -5.51 5.39
N ASP A 278 0.41 -5.37 6.68
CA ASP A 278 -0.10 -4.14 7.25
C ASP A 278 1.02 -3.12 7.53
N ASP A 279 0.65 -1.98 8.12
CA ASP A 279 1.58 -0.89 8.46
C ASP A 279 2.72 -1.33 9.40
N ASP A 280 2.49 -2.33 10.25
CA ASP A 280 3.46 -2.89 11.19
C ASP A 280 4.26 -4.06 10.58
N GLY A 281 3.94 -4.45 9.34
CA GLY A 281 4.58 -5.56 8.65
C GLY A 281 3.95 -6.93 8.95
N ALA A 282 2.81 -6.97 9.66
CA ALA A 282 2.09 -8.20 9.93
C ALA A 282 1.45 -8.74 8.64
N LEU A 283 1.52 -10.05 8.43
CA LEU A 283 0.92 -10.71 7.27
C LEU A 283 -0.61 -10.63 7.35
N LEU A 284 -1.24 -10.11 6.29
CA LEU A 284 -2.70 -10.05 6.15
C LEU A 284 -3.25 -11.11 5.20
N ALA A 285 -2.56 -11.31 4.06
CA ALA A 285 -2.96 -12.26 3.03
C ALA A 285 -1.76 -12.62 2.15
N SER A 286 -1.89 -13.70 1.38
CA SER A 286 -0.93 -14.05 0.33
C SER A 286 -1.65 -14.56 -0.90
N GLY A 287 -1.02 -14.41 -2.07
CA GLY A 287 -1.54 -14.95 -3.32
C GLY A 287 -0.42 -15.41 -4.23
N ARG A 288 -0.71 -16.41 -5.05
CA ARG A 288 0.15 -16.88 -6.14
C ARG A 288 -0.59 -16.72 -7.47
N PRO A 289 -0.72 -15.49 -7.96
CA PRO A 289 -1.46 -15.21 -9.17
C PRO A 289 -0.85 -15.98 -10.34
N SER A 290 -1.71 -16.61 -11.13
CA SER A 290 -1.32 -17.44 -12.26
C SER A 290 -1.92 -16.88 -13.55
N GLY A 291 -1.23 -17.11 -14.67
CA GLY A 291 -1.66 -16.61 -15.97
C GLY A 291 -1.65 -15.09 -16.12
N GLY A 292 -2.11 -14.63 -17.28
CA GLY A 292 -2.16 -13.21 -17.62
C GLY A 292 -0.78 -12.54 -17.73
N ARG A 293 -0.77 -11.21 -17.76
CA ARG A 293 0.47 -10.42 -17.78
C ARG A 293 0.76 -9.90 -16.38
N LEU A 294 1.43 -10.73 -15.58
CA LEU A 294 2.03 -10.29 -14.32
C LEU A 294 2.93 -9.05 -14.55
N PRO A 295 3.15 -8.20 -13.52
CA PRO A 295 4.20 -7.20 -13.58
C PRO A 295 5.51 -7.89 -13.98
N SER A 296 6.33 -7.20 -14.79
CA SER A 296 7.55 -7.82 -15.28
C SER A 296 8.40 -8.33 -14.11
N ARG A 297 9.15 -9.43 -14.31
CA ARG A 297 10.01 -9.99 -13.25
C ARG A 297 10.89 -8.91 -12.58
N ARG A 298 11.41 -7.96 -13.37
CA ARG A 298 12.19 -6.82 -12.87
C ARG A 298 11.41 -5.93 -11.90
N GLU A 299 10.14 -5.63 -12.18
CA GLU A 299 9.29 -4.83 -11.29
C GLU A 299 9.08 -5.53 -9.94
N ARG A 300 8.82 -6.84 -9.99
CA ARG A 300 8.60 -7.65 -8.78
C ARG A 300 9.88 -7.79 -7.95
N GLU A 301 11.02 -7.97 -8.59
CA GLU A 301 12.33 -7.96 -7.93
C GLU A 301 12.66 -6.60 -7.32
N MET A 302 12.36 -5.50 -8.02
CA MET A 302 12.57 -4.14 -7.52
C MET A 302 11.67 -3.85 -6.32
N ASN A 303 10.42 -4.32 -6.34
CA ASN A 303 9.48 -4.16 -5.24
C ASN A 303 10.04 -4.78 -3.95
N TYR A 304 10.44 -6.04 -3.99
CA TYR A 304 11.07 -6.68 -2.84
C TYR A 304 12.37 -5.96 -2.44
N ARG A 305 13.19 -5.55 -3.42
CA ARG A 305 14.47 -4.88 -3.17
C ARG A 305 14.32 -3.59 -2.36
N ILE A 306 13.29 -2.79 -2.58
CA ILE A 306 13.08 -1.54 -1.82
C ILE A 306 12.56 -1.78 -0.40
N MET A 307 12.07 -2.98 -0.10
CA MET A 307 11.55 -3.38 1.22
C MET A 307 12.54 -4.23 2.02
N LYS A 308 13.53 -4.83 1.34
CA LYS A 308 14.49 -5.75 1.93
C LYS A 308 15.16 -5.15 3.17
N GLY A 309 15.16 -5.92 4.26
CA GLY A 309 15.74 -5.53 5.55
C GLY A 309 14.83 -4.64 6.41
N SER A 310 13.59 -4.40 5.99
CA SER A 310 12.58 -3.67 6.77
C SER A 310 11.53 -4.60 7.37
N LYS A 311 10.67 -4.07 8.25
CA LYS A 311 9.52 -4.79 8.80
C LYS A 311 8.59 -5.36 7.72
N TYR A 312 8.48 -4.71 6.57
CA TYR A 312 7.60 -5.15 5.48
C TYR A 312 8.11 -6.38 4.73
N ALA A 313 9.40 -6.70 4.79
CA ALA A 313 9.97 -7.86 4.11
C ALA A 313 9.83 -9.17 4.89
N VAL A 314 9.56 -9.11 6.20
CA VAL A 314 9.62 -10.27 7.11
C VAL A 314 8.70 -11.40 6.66
N ALA A 315 7.44 -11.09 6.34
CA ALA A 315 6.49 -12.10 5.89
C ALA A 315 6.92 -12.73 4.54
N ALA A 316 7.40 -11.92 3.61
CA ALA A 316 7.90 -12.40 2.31
C ALA A 316 9.14 -13.31 2.47
N ASP A 317 10.06 -12.95 3.37
CA ASP A 317 11.25 -13.75 3.68
C ASP A 317 10.90 -15.11 4.30
N GLY A 318 9.91 -15.13 5.21
CA GLY A 318 9.41 -16.36 5.82
C GLY A 318 8.83 -17.31 4.78
N LEU A 319 7.98 -16.79 3.87
CA LEU A 319 7.40 -17.58 2.77
C LEU A 319 8.47 -18.10 1.80
N ALA A 320 9.48 -17.28 1.46
CA ALA A 320 10.56 -17.69 0.57
C ALA A 320 11.45 -18.80 1.17
N SER A 321 11.62 -18.80 2.49
CA SER A 321 12.43 -19.78 3.21
C SER A 321 11.69 -21.10 3.48
N GLY A 322 10.38 -21.15 3.23
CA GLY A 322 9.52 -22.28 3.59
C GLY A 322 9.20 -22.36 5.08
N ASP A 323 9.52 -21.30 5.84
CA ASP A 323 9.24 -21.20 7.27
C ASP A 323 7.76 -20.85 7.46
N ASN A 324 6.93 -21.88 7.55
CA ASN A 324 5.49 -21.76 7.81
C ASN A 324 5.16 -21.27 9.23
N SER A 325 6.17 -20.95 10.07
CA SER A 325 6.00 -20.54 11.46
C SER A 325 5.42 -19.13 11.64
N THR A 326 5.32 -18.32 10.58
CA THR A 326 4.78 -16.95 10.61
C THR A 326 3.38 -16.82 10.01
N ALA A 327 2.75 -17.91 9.56
CA ALA A 327 1.47 -17.86 8.83
C ALA A 327 0.21 -17.76 9.72
N MET A 328 0.31 -17.81 11.06
CA MET A 328 -0.85 -17.77 11.97
C MET A 328 -0.55 -17.08 13.32
N ALA A 329 -0.14 -15.82 13.29
CA ALA A 329 -0.14 -14.96 14.49
C ALA A 329 -1.09 -13.77 14.26
#